data_AF-A0A917R959-F1
#
_entry.id   AF-A0A917R959-F1
#
_cell.length_a   1.000
_cell.length_b   1.000
_cell.length_c   1.000
_cell.angle_alpha   90.00
_cell.angle_beta   90.00
_cell.angle_gamma   90.00
#
_symmetry.space_group_name_H-M   'P 1'
#
loop_
_entity.id
_entity.type
_entity.pdbx_description
1 polymer ?
#
loop_
_entity_poly.entity_id
_entity_poly.type
_entity_poly.pdbx_seq_one_letter_code
_entity_poly.pdbx_strand_id
1 'polypeptide(L)' 'MRKIAIILGTRPKAIKCAPVIRALHDDPRFTPLVLSTGQHRNMLDETLRAGVRHHP' A
#
# COMPACT_ATOMS: atom_id res chain seq x y z
N MET A 1 3.54 -6.14 17.53
CA MET A 1 3.20 -5.68 16.17
C MET A 1 3.27 -4.15 16.13
N ARG A 2 4.06 -3.57 15.22
CA ARG A 2 4.10 -2.11 15.00
C ARG A 2 3.22 -1.74 13.83
N LYS A 3 2.34 -0.75 14.02
CA LYS A 3 1.50 -0.20 12.95
C LYS A 3 2.32 0.78 12.12
N ILE A 4 2.22 0.68 10.80
CA ILE A 4 2.94 1.56 9.86
C ILE A 4 1.94 2.09 8.85
N ALA A 5 1.82 3.41 8.72
CA ALA A 5 1.01 4.04 7.69
C ALA A 5 1.86 4.37 6.47
N ILE A 6 1.39 3.99 5.28
CA ILE A 6 2.06 4.23 4.00
C ILE A 6 1.12 5.11 3.16
N ILE A 7 1.47 6.39 3.00
CA ILE A 7 0.62 7.38 2.32
C ILE A 7 1.13 7.57 0.89
N LEU A 8 0.27 7.31 -0.09
CA LEU A 8 0.58 7.40 -1.52
C LEU A 8 -0.43 8.31 -2.21
N GLY A 9 0.03 9.07 -3.21
CA GLY A 9 -0.83 10.00 -3.95
C GLY A 9 -0.89 9.78 -5.46
N THR A 10 0.02 8.98 -6.03
CA THR A 10 0.12 8.79 -7.49
C THR A 10 0.55 7.38 -7.87
N ARG A 11 0.24 6.95 -9.09
CA ARG A 11 0.62 5.64 -9.64
C ARG A 11 2.15 5.38 -9.64
N PRO A 12 3.03 6.32 -10.04
CA PRO A 12 4.47 6.09 -9.96
C PRO A 12 4.99 5.86 -8.54
N LYS A 13 4.38 6.51 -7.53
CA LYS A 13 4.70 6.25 -6.11
C LYS A 13 4.27 4.83 -5.71
N ALA A 14 3.08 4.40 -6.12
CA ALA A 14 2.59 3.06 -5.85
C ALA A 14 3.47 1.96 -6.47
N ILE A 15 3.88 2.11 -7.74
CA ILE A 15 4.78 1.16 -8.42
C ILE A 15 6.10 1.02 -7.66
N LYS A 16 6.69 2.14 -7.22
CA LYS A 16 7.95 2.14 -6.47
C LYS A 16 7.81 1.53 -5.08
N CYS A 17 6.68 1.75 -4.43
CA CYS A 17 6.44 1.28 -3.06
C CYS A 17 5.89 -0.15 -2.96
N ALA A 18 5.38 -0.73 -4.06
CA ALA A 18 4.79 -2.07 -4.05
C ALA A 18 5.71 -3.16 -3.45
N PRO A 19 7.02 -3.23 -3.78
CA PRO A 19 7.91 -4.23 -3.17
C PRO A 19 8.08 -4.05 -1.65
N VAL A 20 8.13 -2.79 -1.18
CA VAL A 20 8.25 -2.46 0.25
C VAL A 20 6.97 -2.82 1.00
N ILE A 21 5.81 -2.48 0.43
CA ILE A 21 4.50 -2.82 1.01
C ILE A 21 4.37 -4.34 1.13
N ARG A 22 4.83 -5.10 0.13
CA ARG A 22 4.83 -6.56 0.18
C ARG A 22 5.73 -7.10 1.29
N ALA A 23 6.97 -6.63 1.37
CA ALA A 23 7.89 -7.04 2.42
C ALA A 23 7.37 -6.74 3.84
N LEU A 24 6.67 -5.61 4.02
CA LEU A 24 6.03 -5.26 5.29
C LEU A 24 4.84 -6.15 5.64
N HIS A 25 4.13 -6.68 4.64
CA HIS A 25 3.04 -7.64 4.86
C HIS A 25 3.55 -9.03 5.22
N ASP A 26 4.68 -9.45 4.65
CA ASP A 26 5.27 -10.78 4.89
C ASP A 26 6.03 -10.87 6.23
N ASP A 27 6.27 -9.74 6.91
CA ASP A 27 6.94 -9.69 8.21
C ASP A 27 5.95 -9.53 9.38
N PRO A 28 5.82 -10.52 10.29
CA PRO A 28 4.84 -10.53 11.37
C PRO A 28 5.08 -9.45 12.44
N ARG A 29 6.22 -8.76 12.40
CA ARG A 29 6.51 -7.64 13.30
C ARG A 29 5.67 -6.42 12.96
N PHE A 30 5.13 -6.33 11.73
CA PHE A 30 4.47 -5.14 11.22
C PHE A 30 2.99 -5.35 10.90
N THR A 31 2.27 -4.24 10.89
CA THR A 31 0.88 -4.15 10.44
C THR A 31 0.77 -2.92 9.54
N PRO A 32 1.10 -3.05 8.25
CA PRO A 32 1.05 -1.94 7.32
C PRO A 32 -0.40 -1.54 7.00
N LEU A 33 -0.63 -0.23 6.90
CA LEU A 33 -1.87 0.39 6.43
C LEU A 33 -1.53 1.30 5.25
N VAL A 34 -2.01 0.97 4.06
CA VAL A 34 -1.82 1.79 2.86
C VAL A 34 -2.97 2.78 2.73
N LEU A 35 -2.65 4.07 2.68
CA LEU A 35 -3.58 5.18 2.54
C LEU A 35 -3.34 5.87 1.19
N SER A 36 -4.40 6.11 0.45
CA SER A 36 -4.37 6.86 -0.80
C SER A 36 -4.92 8.25 -0.60
N THR A 37 -4.25 9.28 -1.11
CA THR A 37 -4.84 10.64 -1.14
C THR A 37 -5.82 10.84 -2.31
N GLY A 38 -6.17 9.77 -3.04
CA GLY A 38 -7.36 9.73 -3.89
C GLY A 38 -7.23 10.38 -5.27
N GLN A 39 -6.05 10.83 -5.70
CA GLN A 39 -5.91 11.44 -7.04
C GLN A 39 -6.12 10.43 -8.19
N HIS A 40 -6.02 9.11 -7.92
CA HIS A 40 -6.26 8.02 -8.89
C HIS A 40 -6.78 6.74 -8.18
N ARG A 41 -8.05 6.71 -7.76
CA ARG A 41 -8.66 5.55 -7.04
C ARG A 41 -8.51 4.22 -7.80
N ASN A 42 -8.85 4.18 -9.08
CA ASN A 42 -8.88 2.92 -9.85
C ASN A 42 -7.50 2.32 -10.17
N MET A 43 -6.47 3.17 -10.36
CA MET A 43 -5.12 2.70 -10.76
C MET A 43 -4.30 2.15 -9.59
N LEU A 44 -4.61 2.59 -8.37
CA LEU A 44 -3.92 2.10 -7.17
C LEU A 44 -4.37 0.68 -6.84
N ASP A 45 -5.68 0.40 -6.99
CA ASP A 45 -6.24 -0.92 -6.73
C ASP A 45 -5.67 -1.97 -7.69
N GLU A 46 -5.51 -1.67 -8.98
CA GLU A 46 -4.85 -2.57 -9.93
C GLU A 46 -3.39 -2.88 -9.54
N THR A 47 -2.67 -1.91 -8.98
CA THR A 47 -1.28 -2.10 -8.54
C THR A 47 -1.20 -2.90 -7.24
N LEU A 48 -2.23 -2.84 -6.38
CA LEU A 48 -2.24 -3.42 -5.04
C LEU A 48 -3.07 -4.73 -4.91
N ARG A 49 -3.74 -5.18 -5.99
CA ARG A 49 -4.57 -6.40 -6.03
C ARG A 49 -3.86 -7.70 -5.62
N ALA A 50 -2.54 -7.71 -5.48
CA ALA A 50 -1.75 -8.86 -5.03
C ALA A 50 -1.73 -9.08 -3.50
N GLY A 51 -2.82 -8.77 -2.78
CA GLY A 51 -3.01 -9.18 -1.37
C GLY A 51 -3.04 -8.07 -0.31
N VAL A 52 -3.23 -6.80 -0.69
CA VAL A 52 -3.27 -5.68 0.27
C VAL A 52 -4.72 -5.32 0.62
N ARG A 53 -5.11 -5.51 1.88
CA ARG A 53 -6.34 -4.91 2.43
C ARG A 53 -6.18 -3.39 2.44
N HIS A 54 -6.95 -2.69 1.62
CA HIS A 54 -7.01 -1.24 1.55
C HIS A 54 -8.35 -0.74 2.11
N HIS A 55 -8.35 0.44 2.72
CA HIS A 55 -9.55 1.14 3.19
C HIS A 55 -9.77 2.37 2.30
N PRO A 56 -11.02 2.64 1.86
CA PRO A 56 -11.34 3.74 0.94
C PRO A 56 -11.08 5.15 1.50
#